data_AF-A0A1M6ASH0-F1
#
_entry.id   AF-A0A1M6ASH0-F1
#
_cell.length_a   1.000
_cell.length_b   1.000
_cell.length_c   1.000
_cell.angle_alpha   90.00
_cell.angle_beta   90.00
_cell.angle_gamma   90.00
#
_symmetry.space_group_name_H-M   'P 1'
#
loop_
_entity.id
_entity.type
_entity.pdbx_description
1 polymer ?
#
loop_
_entity_poly.entity_id
_entity_poly.type
_entity_poly.pdbx_seq_one_letter_code
_entity_poly.pdbx_strand_id
1 'polypeptide(L)'
;MNYTPEGWWKDLSSKANRIRKDTTCLFLEYCLSFYCMWGLQQVVGNQSDQLSFIGGKPRLPSGTKVPTCKLCGSTQTFFFQVAMPKGSIWDGLTLAVYQCTKCADESHLIPEMLESRLAGADIPSGFLTQYQRNFSFVIFPTDQGEIVDSYDEPISFSEIQLVEGDSVGSFGKLEGKPNWVLEDESPATYGGNVQMKFLLEVVPNFQFKMYAAAEPQIELGIMGDPEPSPLDYYQLFIGNALYLFGTSSGDRAVYAVTQV
;
A
#
# COMPACT_ATOMS: atom_id res chain seq x y z
N MET A 1 -60.12 38.95 -28.66
CA MET A 1 -60.64 38.96 -27.27
C MET A 1 -59.62 38.25 -26.40
N ASN A 2 -59.15 38.95 -25.38
CA ASN A 2 -57.94 38.66 -24.62
C ASN A 2 -58.17 37.53 -23.61
N TYR A 3 -57.21 36.60 -23.50
CA TYR A 3 -57.09 35.65 -22.39
C TYR A 3 -55.82 35.98 -21.61
N THR A 4 -55.96 36.30 -20.32
CA THR A 4 -54.87 36.36 -19.35
C THR A 4 -54.89 35.12 -18.46
N PRO A 5 -53.73 34.52 -18.10
CA PRO A 5 -53.65 33.39 -17.20
C PRO A 5 -53.06 33.79 -15.84
N GLU A 6 -53.92 34.04 -14.85
CA GLU A 6 -53.52 34.08 -13.44
C GLU A 6 -54.50 33.23 -12.63
N GLY A 7 -54.04 32.08 -12.12
CA GLY A 7 -54.91 31.21 -11.31
C GLY A 7 -54.38 29.85 -10.89
N TRP A 8 -53.09 29.52 -11.08
CA TRP A 8 -52.56 28.17 -10.79
C TRP A 8 -51.57 28.08 -9.62
N TRP A 9 -51.31 29.18 -8.90
CA TRP A 9 -50.29 29.22 -7.81
C TRP A 9 -50.85 29.22 -6.38
N LYS A 10 -52.14 28.90 -6.17
CA LYS A 10 -52.74 28.92 -4.81
C LYS A 10 -53.24 27.58 -4.25
N ASP A 11 -53.05 26.46 -4.96
CA ASP A 11 -53.55 25.16 -4.48
C ASP A 11 -52.48 24.10 -4.16
N LEU A 12 -51.19 24.50 -4.17
CA LEU A 12 -50.08 23.62 -3.77
C LEU A 12 -49.43 24.01 -2.43
N SER A 13 -49.81 25.14 -1.82
CA SER A 13 -49.28 25.57 -0.51
C SER A 13 -50.13 25.14 0.68
N SER A 14 -51.35 24.64 0.47
CA SER A 14 -52.28 24.22 1.55
C SER A 14 -52.20 22.74 1.92
N LYS A 15 -51.58 21.89 1.08
CA LYS A 15 -51.34 20.46 1.38
C LYS A 15 -49.97 20.16 1.99
N ALA A 16 -49.11 21.16 2.14
CA ALA A 16 -47.77 21.01 2.70
C ALA A 16 -47.69 21.12 4.25
N ASN A 17 -48.81 21.26 4.96
CA ASN A 17 -48.80 21.55 6.41
C ASN A 17 -49.66 20.64 7.30
N ARG A 18 -50.08 19.47 6.79
CA ARG A 18 -50.79 18.46 7.59
C ARG A 18 -50.36 17.06 7.17
N ILE A 19 -49.16 16.67 7.60
CA ILE A 19 -48.76 15.33 8.09
C ILE A 19 -47.40 15.58 8.77
N ARG A 20 -47.47 16.22 9.94
CA ARG A 20 -46.44 16.16 10.98
C ARG A 20 -47.08 15.40 12.11
N LYS A 21 -46.78 14.11 12.19
CA LYS A 21 -46.71 13.25 13.37
C LYS A 21 -46.73 11.81 12.86
N ASP A 22 -45.83 11.02 13.40
CA ASP A 22 -45.67 9.59 13.18
C ASP A 22 -44.94 9.19 11.89
N THR A 23 -43.73 9.75 11.71
CA THR A 23 -42.69 9.07 10.92
C THR A 23 -41.80 8.31 11.88
N THR A 24 -42.18 7.06 12.15
CA THR A 24 -41.26 6.03 12.62
C THR A 24 -40.11 5.99 11.62
N CYS A 25 -38.93 6.38 12.06
CA CYS A 25 -37.71 6.39 11.27
C CYS A 25 -37.33 4.94 10.98
N LEU A 26 -37.94 4.34 9.96
CA LEU A 26 -37.42 3.16 9.30
C LEU A 26 -36.19 3.64 8.52
N PHE A 27 -35.06 3.68 9.21
CA PHE A 27 -33.73 3.71 8.60
C PHE A 27 -33.63 2.47 7.72
N LEU A 28 -33.95 2.64 6.43
CA LEU A 28 -33.50 1.74 5.39
C LEU A 28 -31.99 1.89 5.30
N GLU A 29 -31.27 1.00 5.98
CA GLU A 29 -29.85 0.71 5.77
C GLU A 29 -29.64 0.21 4.33
N TYR A 30 -29.71 1.11 3.36
CA TYR A 30 -28.98 0.92 2.11
C TYR A 30 -27.54 1.33 2.38
N CYS A 31 -26.81 0.44 3.06
CA CYS A 31 -25.37 0.49 3.17
C CYS A 31 -24.79 0.18 1.79
N LEU A 32 -24.82 1.18 0.90
CA LEU A 32 -23.85 1.24 -0.19
C LEU A 32 -22.50 1.30 0.51
N SER A 33 -21.79 0.18 0.51
CA SER A 33 -20.40 0.09 0.95
C SER A 33 -19.59 1.06 0.08
N PHE A 34 -19.49 2.31 0.53
CA PHE A 34 -18.48 3.23 0.06
C PHE A 34 -17.16 2.63 0.49
N TYR A 35 -16.49 1.94 -0.42
CA TYR A 35 -15.09 1.61 -0.24
C TYR A 35 -14.35 2.95 -0.16
N CYS A 36 -13.93 3.34 1.05
CA CYS A 36 -13.07 4.49 1.22
C CYS A 36 -11.73 4.17 0.57
N MET A 37 -11.39 4.89 -0.48
CA MET A 37 -10.11 4.81 -1.17
C MET A 37 -9.22 5.94 -0.66
N TRP A 38 -7.91 5.71 -0.61
CA TRP A 38 -6.97 6.66 -0.03
C TRP A 38 -5.78 6.90 -0.95
N GLY A 39 -5.57 8.14 -1.36
CA GLY A 39 -4.29 8.59 -1.89
C GLY A 39 -3.26 8.68 -0.77
N LEU A 40 -2.03 8.25 -1.03
CA LEU A 40 -0.90 8.33 -0.10
C LEU A 40 -0.01 9.51 -0.49
N GLN A 41 -0.01 10.55 0.33
CA GLN A 41 0.78 11.76 0.13
C GLN A 41 2.02 11.75 1.02
N GLN A 42 3.20 11.85 0.41
CA GLN A 42 4.42 12.15 1.15
C GLN A 42 4.40 13.61 1.60
N VAL A 43 4.57 13.83 2.90
CA VAL A 43 4.72 15.16 3.50
C VAL A 43 5.89 15.20 4.48
N VAL A 44 6.38 16.40 4.78
CA VAL A 44 7.39 16.58 5.84
C VAL A 44 6.70 16.37 7.19
N GLY A 45 7.30 15.56 8.05
CA GLY A 45 6.76 15.27 9.38
C GLY A 45 7.84 14.93 10.39
N ASN A 46 7.41 14.43 11.56
CA ASN A 46 8.26 13.88 12.60
C ASN A 46 7.74 12.49 12.96
N GLN A 47 8.63 11.54 13.18
CA GLN A 47 8.30 10.14 13.42
C GLN A 47 7.53 9.87 14.72
N SER A 48 7.64 10.72 15.75
CA SER A 48 7.25 10.39 17.14
C SER A 48 5.94 9.62 17.29
N ASP A 49 4.90 10.00 16.55
CA ASP A 49 3.56 9.42 16.65
C ASP A 49 3.01 8.89 15.31
N GLN A 50 3.88 8.80 14.28
CA GLN A 50 3.45 8.43 12.93
C GLN A 50 3.39 6.93 12.74
N LEU A 51 2.28 6.46 12.15
CA LEU A 51 2.01 5.05 11.91
C LEU A 51 2.24 4.65 10.44
N SER A 52 2.14 5.61 9.52
CA SER A 52 2.37 5.47 8.09
C SER A 52 3.47 6.44 7.67
N PHE A 53 4.61 5.94 7.20
CA PHE A 53 5.78 6.76 6.89
C PHE A 53 6.79 6.02 6.02
N ILE A 54 7.70 6.80 5.43
CA ILE A 54 8.83 6.38 4.60
C ILE A 54 10.11 6.61 5.42
N GLY A 55 11.05 5.67 5.37
CA GLY A 55 12.35 5.79 6.01
C GLY A 55 12.30 5.99 7.53
N GLY A 56 13.39 6.47 8.11
CA GLY A 56 13.55 6.55 9.57
C GLY A 56 13.64 5.16 10.20
N LYS A 57 13.22 5.06 11.46
CA LYS A 57 13.23 3.79 12.20
C LYS A 57 11.92 3.02 11.99
N PRO A 58 11.93 1.73 11.64
CA PRO A 58 10.70 0.97 11.55
C PRO A 58 10.02 0.85 12.91
N ARG A 59 8.69 0.67 12.90
CA ARG A 59 7.97 0.16 14.06
C ARG A 59 7.78 -1.35 13.88
N LEU A 60 8.06 -2.13 14.90
CA LEU A 60 7.89 -3.59 14.91
C LEU A 60 7.36 -4.06 16.28
N PRO A 61 6.63 -5.20 16.34
CA PRO A 61 6.25 -5.77 17.62
C PRO A 61 7.47 -6.12 18.47
N SER A 62 7.34 -5.95 19.78
CA SER A 62 8.42 -6.24 20.73
C SER A 62 9.01 -7.64 20.52
N GLY A 63 10.34 -7.74 20.47
CA GLY A 63 11.07 -8.98 20.20
C GLY A 63 11.17 -9.39 18.72
N THR A 64 10.46 -8.72 17.81
CA THR A 64 10.61 -8.93 16.36
C THR A 64 11.89 -8.28 15.87
N LYS A 65 12.67 -9.02 15.07
CA LYS A 65 13.90 -8.50 14.46
C LYS A 65 13.60 -7.95 13.07
N VAL A 66 14.37 -6.94 12.67
CA VAL A 66 14.40 -6.50 11.28
C VAL A 66 14.81 -7.68 10.38
N PRO A 67 14.10 -7.92 9.26
CA PRO A 67 14.38 -9.05 8.39
C PRO A 67 15.81 -9.05 7.85
N THR A 68 16.32 -10.24 7.56
CA THR A 68 17.65 -10.46 6.99
C THR A 68 17.53 -10.96 5.56
N CYS A 69 18.38 -10.46 4.66
CA CYS A 69 18.46 -10.93 3.29
C CYS A 69 18.92 -12.38 3.25
N LYS A 70 18.14 -13.25 2.60
CA LYS A 70 18.45 -14.68 2.44
C LYS A 70 19.57 -14.94 1.41
N LEU A 71 19.98 -13.91 0.65
CA LEU A 71 21.06 -14.02 -0.33
C LEU A 71 22.43 -13.70 0.28
N CYS A 72 22.57 -12.53 0.91
CA CYS A 72 23.86 -12.06 1.45
C CYS A 72 23.97 -12.08 2.98
N GLY A 73 22.87 -12.32 3.71
CA GLY A 73 22.86 -12.33 5.17
C GLY A 73 22.87 -10.94 5.84
N SER A 74 22.86 -9.85 5.07
CA SER A 74 22.75 -8.49 5.63
C SER A 74 21.32 -8.18 6.09
N THR A 75 21.18 -7.32 7.10
CA THR A 75 19.89 -6.73 7.47
C THR A 75 19.27 -6.02 6.27
N GLN A 76 17.98 -6.26 6.01
CA GLN A 76 17.26 -5.56 4.95
C GLN A 76 16.96 -4.12 5.37
N THR A 77 17.00 -3.21 4.40
CA THR A 77 16.66 -1.81 4.61
C THR A 77 15.14 -1.66 4.67
N PHE A 78 14.66 -0.99 5.71
CA PHE A 78 13.29 -0.52 5.83
C PHE A 78 13.02 0.61 4.84
N PHE A 79 12.03 0.45 3.97
CA PHE A 79 11.63 1.48 2.98
C PHE A 79 10.46 2.31 3.48
N PHE A 80 9.37 1.66 3.87
CA PHE A 80 8.17 2.34 4.37
C PHE A 80 7.27 1.39 5.15
N GLN A 81 6.35 1.96 5.90
CA GLN A 81 5.22 1.25 6.47
C GLN A 81 3.92 2.03 6.28
N VAL A 82 2.80 1.31 6.18
CA VAL A 82 1.46 1.90 6.12
C VAL A 82 0.56 1.16 7.10
N ALA A 83 0.00 1.93 8.06
CA ALA A 83 -1.07 1.48 8.92
C ALA A 83 -2.39 1.51 8.14
N MET A 84 -3.07 0.37 8.09
CA MET A 84 -4.30 0.19 7.34
C MET A 84 -5.45 0.90 8.06
N PRO A 85 -6.24 1.74 7.35
CA PRO A 85 -7.30 2.53 7.93
C PRO A 85 -8.48 1.64 8.34
N LYS A 86 -9.33 2.20 9.21
CA LYS A 86 -10.55 1.53 9.66
C LYS A 86 -11.44 1.14 8.49
N GLY A 87 -11.96 -0.09 8.50
CA GLY A 87 -12.81 -0.63 7.45
C GLY A 87 -12.08 -1.22 6.24
N SER A 88 -10.75 -1.15 6.19
CA SER A 88 -9.94 -1.89 5.21
C SER A 88 -9.98 -3.40 5.47
N ILE A 89 -9.57 -4.22 4.50
CA ILE A 89 -9.53 -5.68 4.69
C ILE A 89 -8.56 -6.11 5.80
N TRP A 90 -7.58 -5.26 6.09
CA TRP A 90 -6.52 -5.44 7.08
C TRP A 90 -6.62 -4.38 8.19
N ASP A 91 -7.83 -3.94 8.53
CA ASP A 91 -8.10 -2.98 9.62
C ASP A 91 -7.34 -3.36 10.90
N GLY A 92 -6.64 -2.37 11.48
CA GLY A 92 -5.83 -2.53 12.68
C GLY A 92 -4.47 -3.19 12.45
N LEU A 93 -4.06 -3.43 11.20
CA LEU A 93 -2.73 -3.95 10.85
C LEU A 93 -1.85 -2.89 10.19
N THR A 94 -0.54 -3.06 10.32
CA THR A 94 0.47 -2.33 9.58
C THR A 94 1.19 -3.27 8.63
N LEU A 95 1.42 -2.81 7.41
CA LEU A 95 2.33 -3.44 6.44
C LEU A 95 3.63 -2.64 6.39
N ALA A 96 4.76 -3.28 6.70
CA ALA A 96 6.10 -2.73 6.57
C ALA A 96 6.87 -3.44 5.45
N VAL A 97 7.57 -2.66 4.62
CA VAL A 97 8.27 -3.14 3.43
C VAL A 97 9.77 -2.96 3.60
N TYR A 98 10.51 -4.04 3.34
CA TYR A 98 11.96 -4.09 3.44
C TYR A 98 12.57 -4.65 2.15
N GLN A 99 13.71 -4.12 1.73
CA GLN A 99 14.52 -4.69 0.64
C GLN A 99 16.01 -4.58 0.99
N CYS A 100 16.80 -5.56 0.56
CA CYS A 100 18.24 -5.53 0.69
C CYS A 100 18.82 -4.49 -0.27
N THR A 101 19.63 -3.59 0.28
CA THR A 101 20.41 -2.59 -0.48
C THR A 101 21.89 -2.97 -0.54
N LYS A 102 22.30 -4.10 0.04
CA LYS A 102 23.70 -4.52 0.20
C LYS A 102 24.15 -5.58 -0.81
N CYS A 103 23.25 -6.08 -1.63
CA CYS A 103 23.57 -7.01 -2.71
C CYS A 103 22.61 -6.82 -3.88
N ALA A 104 23.07 -7.16 -5.07
CA ALA A 104 22.26 -7.29 -6.27
C ALA A 104 22.46 -8.68 -6.85
N ASP A 105 21.37 -9.30 -7.31
CA ASP A 105 21.36 -10.60 -7.97
C ASP A 105 20.38 -10.49 -9.14
N GLU A 106 20.84 -10.83 -10.35
CA GLU A 106 20.07 -10.67 -11.59
C GLU A 106 18.71 -11.37 -11.54
N SER A 107 18.63 -12.53 -10.88
CA SER A 107 17.39 -13.30 -10.77
C SER A 107 16.46 -12.80 -9.66
N HIS A 108 16.87 -11.81 -8.86
CA HIS A 108 16.11 -11.31 -7.71
C HIS A 108 16.05 -9.77 -7.63
N LEU A 109 16.26 -9.05 -8.73
CA LEU A 109 16.14 -7.57 -8.74
C LEU A 109 14.71 -7.10 -8.45
N ILE A 110 13.74 -7.89 -8.90
CA ILE A 110 12.31 -7.71 -8.68
C ILE A 110 11.74 -8.97 -8.00
N PRO A 111 10.56 -8.88 -7.36
CA PRO A 111 9.87 -10.07 -6.85
C PRO A 111 9.61 -11.07 -7.98
N GLU A 112 9.74 -12.36 -7.67
CA GLU A 112 9.43 -13.43 -8.61
C GLU A 112 7.98 -13.31 -9.10
N MET A 113 7.81 -13.27 -10.42
CA MET A 113 6.51 -13.24 -11.09
C MET A 113 6.04 -14.67 -11.38
N LEU A 114 4.73 -14.92 -11.35
CA LEU A 114 4.23 -16.24 -11.72
C LEU A 114 4.48 -16.51 -13.21
N GLU A 115 4.83 -17.75 -13.57
CA GLU A 115 5.03 -18.16 -14.96
C GLU A 115 3.70 -18.26 -15.75
N SER A 116 2.57 -18.26 -15.06
CA SER A 116 1.23 -18.29 -15.67
C SER A 116 0.74 -16.90 -16.04
N ARG A 117 -0.41 -16.82 -16.73
CA ARG A 117 -1.08 -15.54 -16.95
C ARG A 117 -1.43 -14.91 -15.60
N LEU A 118 -0.85 -13.74 -15.31
CA LEU A 118 -0.98 -13.04 -14.03
C LEU A 118 -2.42 -12.61 -13.73
N ALA A 119 -3.12 -12.09 -14.75
CA ALA A 119 -4.51 -11.67 -14.64
C ALA A 119 -5.43 -12.82 -14.21
N GLY A 120 -5.97 -12.73 -13.00
CA GLY A 120 -6.83 -13.75 -12.40
C GLY A 120 -6.09 -15.01 -11.98
N ALA A 121 -4.77 -14.96 -11.82
CA ALA A 121 -3.97 -16.13 -11.43
C ALA A 121 -4.36 -16.68 -10.06
N ASP A 122 -4.22 -17.99 -9.91
CA ASP A 122 -4.13 -18.62 -8.60
C ASP A 122 -2.65 -18.71 -8.18
N ILE A 123 -2.30 -18.07 -7.08
CA ILE A 123 -0.95 -18.12 -6.51
C ILE A 123 -0.78 -19.47 -5.79
N PRO A 124 0.23 -20.28 -6.15
CA PRO A 124 0.45 -21.57 -5.51
C PRO A 124 0.70 -21.47 -3.99
N SER A 125 0.17 -22.41 -3.21
CA SER A 125 0.44 -22.46 -1.77
C SER A 125 1.94 -22.55 -1.47
N GLY A 126 2.42 -21.73 -0.53
CA GLY A 126 3.84 -21.67 -0.17
C GLY A 126 4.69 -20.75 -1.06
N PHE A 127 4.19 -20.30 -2.20
CA PHE A 127 4.92 -19.35 -3.05
C PHE A 127 5.26 -18.06 -2.30
N LEU A 128 4.27 -17.47 -1.61
CA LEU A 128 4.40 -16.18 -0.92
C LEU A 128 5.37 -16.18 0.27
N THR A 129 5.73 -17.36 0.80
CA THR A 129 6.77 -17.48 1.84
C THR A 129 8.16 -17.70 1.26
N GLN A 130 8.23 -18.31 0.08
CA GLN A 130 9.48 -18.67 -0.59
C GLN A 130 10.07 -17.49 -1.37
N TYR A 131 9.26 -16.70 -2.08
CA TYR A 131 9.76 -15.66 -2.98
C TYR A 131 10.40 -14.44 -2.28
N GLN A 132 10.11 -14.24 -0.99
CA GLN A 132 10.72 -13.18 -0.17
C GLN A 132 12.16 -13.55 0.21
N ARG A 133 13.11 -13.31 -0.71
CA ARG A 133 14.53 -13.65 -0.56
C ARG A 133 15.38 -12.46 -0.10
N ASN A 134 15.41 -11.43 -0.92
CA ASN A 134 16.12 -10.17 -0.65
C ASN A 134 15.18 -9.02 -0.31
N PHE A 135 13.88 -9.28 -0.16
CA PHE A 135 12.89 -8.35 0.38
C PHE A 135 12.01 -9.07 1.39
N SER A 136 11.25 -8.30 2.18
CA SER A 136 10.26 -8.83 3.12
C SER A 136 9.07 -7.89 3.26
N PHE A 137 7.90 -8.49 3.39
CA PHE A 137 6.67 -7.86 3.86
C PHE A 137 6.42 -8.32 5.29
N VAL A 138 6.46 -7.38 6.24
CA VAL A 138 6.18 -7.65 7.65
C VAL A 138 4.81 -7.08 7.98
N ILE A 139 3.90 -7.94 8.42
CA ILE A 139 2.53 -7.59 8.78
C ILE A 139 2.36 -7.79 10.27
N PHE A 140 1.83 -6.80 10.98
CA PHE A 140 1.65 -6.86 12.43
C PHE A 140 0.49 -5.99 12.92
N PRO A 141 -0.08 -6.26 14.10
CA PRO A 141 -1.08 -5.39 14.73
C PRO A 141 -0.51 -3.99 14.97
N THR A 142 -1.17 -2.95 14.47
CA THR A 142 -0.70 -1.57 14.49
C THR A 142 -0.38 -1.07 15.90
N ASP A 143 -1.19 -1.48 16.87
CA ASP A 143 -1.10 -1.11 18.28
C ASP A 143 0.07 -1.78 19.03
N GLN A 144 0.66 -2.83 18.45
CA GLN A 144 1.82 -3.53 19.00
C GLN A 144 3.16 -3.01 18.45
N GLY A 145 3.15 -2.13 17.45
CA GLY A 145 4.37 -1.60 16.86
C GLY A 145 5.10 -0.65 17.80
N GLU A 146 6.38 -0.94 18.07
CA GLU A 146 7.29 -0.09 18.83
C GLU A 146 8.45 0.36 17.94
N ILE A 147 8.95 1.59 18.13
CA ILE A 147 10.10 2.09 17.37
C ILE A 147 11.32 1.22 17.68
N VAL A 148 11.99 0.72 16.64
CA VAL A 148 13.22 -0.07 16.79
C VAL A 148 14.39 0.88 16.94
N ASP A 149 14.67 1.33 18.17
CA ASP A 149 15.67 2.38 18.43
C ASP A 149 17.10 2.02 18.01
N SER A 150 17.42 0.73 17.96
CA SER A 150 18.71 0.20 17.53
C SER A 150 18.89 0.14 16.01
N TYR A 151 17.85 0.45 15.24
CA TYR A 151 17.92 0.46 13.78
C TYR A 151 18.71 1.68 13.30
N ASP A 152 19.70 1.42 12.45
CA ASP A 152 20.40 2.44 11.69
C ASP A 152 19.54 2.83 10.48
N GLU A 153 19.23 4.12 10.33
CA GLU A 153 18.20 4.63 9.40
C GLU A 153 18.80 5.17 8.09
N PRO A 154 18.98 4.33 7.05
CA PRO A 154 19.67 4.78 5.84
C PRO A 154 18.78 5.63 4.92
N ILE A 155 17.45 5.61 5.10
CA ILE A 155 16.49 6.42 4.34
C ILE A 155 15.95 7.52 5.26
N SER A 156 15.94 8.75 4.75
CA SER A 156 15.40 9.92 5.46
C SER A 156 13.90 9.77 5.73
N PHE A 157 13.47 10.14 6.93
CA PHE A 157 12.07 10.09 7.32
C PHE A 157 11.18 11.02 6.48
N SER A 158 9.97 10.56 6.13
CA SER A 158 8.85 11.38 5.66
C SER A 158 7.52 10.76 6.08
N GLU A 159 6.55 11.59 6.42
CA GLU A 159 5.21 11.11 6.79
C GLU A 159 4.43 10.71 5.54
N ILE A 160 3.61 9.66 5.64
CA ILE A 160 2.60 9.32 4.63
C ILE A 160 1.24 9.73 5.19
N GLN A 161 0.67 10.79 4.61
CA GLN A 161 -0.69 11.21 4.90
C GLN A 161 -1.68 10.47 3.99
N LEU A 162 -2.71 9.88 4.60
CA LEU A 162 -3.84 9.31 3.88
C LEU A 162 -4.84 10.42 3.53
N VAL A 163 -5.16 10.56 2.25
CA VAL A 163 -6.11 11.55 1.73
C VAL A 163 -7.26 10.80 1.07
N GLU A 164 -8.49 11.01 1.54
CA GLU A 164 -9.69 10.36 0.97
C GLU A 164 -9.85 10.72 -0.51
N GLY A 165 -10.03 9.69 -1.35
CA GLY A 165 -10.24 9.85 -2.78
C GLY A 165 -9.67 8.69 -3.60
N ASP A 166 -10.03 8.63 -4.89
CA ASP A 166 -9.54 7.60 -5.82
C ASP A 166 -8.22 8.01 -6.53
N SER A 167 -7.73 9.23 -6.27
CA SER A 167 -6.50 9.72 -6.89
C SER A 167 -5.27 9.10 -6.26
N VAL A 168 -4.29 8.71 -7.09
CA VAL A 168 -2.94 8.38 -6.62
C VAL A 168 -2.31 9.62 -6.00
N GLY A 169 -1.78 9.48 -4.79
CA GLY A 169 -1.01 10.53 -4.14
C GLY A 169 0.44 10.57 -4.61
N SER A 170 1.23 11.49 -4.05
CA SER A 170 2.65 11.63 -4.42
C SER A 170 3.50 10.40 -4.11
N PHE A 171 3.06 9.55 -3.18
CA PHE A 171 3.72 8.28 -2.86
C PHE A 171 2.99 7.08 -3.48
N GLY A 172 1.66 7.09 -3.49
CA GLY A 172 0.90 5.92 -3.92
C GLY A 172 -0.59 5.98 -3.64
N LYS A 173 -1.23 4.82 -3.61
CA LYS A 173 -2.65 4.66 -3.27
C LYS A 173 -2.86 3.42 -2.40
N LEU A 174 -3.91 3.44 -1.59
CA LEU A 174 -4.34 2.34 -0.76
C LEU A 174 -5.77 1.91 -1.13
N GLU A 175 -5.96 0.60 -1.26
CA GLU A 175 -7.21 -0.06 -1.65
C GLU A 175 -7.85 0.48 -2.94
N GLY A 176 -9.06 0.01 -3.26
CA GLY A 176 -9.75 0.35 -4.51
C GLY A 176 -9.21 -0.44 -5.71
N LYS A 177 -9.11 0.22 -6.86
CA LYS A 177 -8.56 -0.38 -8.09
C LYS A 177 -7.14 0.13 -8.34
N PRO A 178 -6.17 -0.73 -8.67
CA PRO A 178 -4.85 -0.26 -9.07
C PRO A 178 -4.92 0.68 -10.28
N ASN A 179 -4.03 1.67 -10.33
CA ASN A 179 -3.73 2.45 -11.52
C ASN A 179 -2.57 1.76 -12.24
N TRP A 180 -2.90 0.77 -13.06
CA TRP A 180 -1.93 -0.01 -13.84
C TRP A 180 -1.13 0.87 -14.81
N VAL A 181 0.19 0.66 -14.85
CA VAL A 181 1.06 1.26 -15.88
C VAL A 181 0.81 0.55 -17.22
N LEU A 182 0.66 -0.77 -17.17
CA LEU A 182 0.39 -1.62 -18.32
C LEU A 182 -1.03 -2.20 -18.23
N GLU A 183 -1.15 -3.52 -18.23
CA GLU A 183 -2.40 -4.25 -18.15
C GLU A 183 -2.68 -4.77 -16.74
N ASP A 184 -3.92 -5.19 -16.51
CA ASP A 184 -4.36 -5.72 -15.22
C ASP A 184 -3.74 -7.09 -14.96
N GLU A 185 -2.91 -7.17 -13.92
CA GLU A 185 -2.21 -8.37 -13.48
C GLU A 185 -2.68 -8.83 -12.10
N SER A 186 -3.89 -8.41 -11.68
CA SER A 186 -4.45 -8.77 -10.37
C SER A 186 -4.56 -10.28 -10.21
N PRO A 187 -3.95 -10.90 -9.17
CA PRO A 187 -4.23 -12.29 -8.83
C PRO A 187 -5.67 -12.45 -8.34
N ALA A 188 -6.27 -13.62 -8.59
CA ALA A 188 -7.60 -13.95 -8.07
C ALA A 188 -7.52 -14.56 -6.67
N THR A 189 -6.67 -15.57 -6.50
CA THR A 189 -6.64 -16.40 -5.29
C THR A 189 -5.23 -16.80 -4.89
N TYR A 190 -5.09 -17.27 -3.65
CA TYR A 190 -3.93 -17.94 -3.10
C TYR A 190 -4.37 -19.34 -2.62
N GLY A 191 -3.66 -20.38 -3.07
CA GLY A 191 -3.98 -21.77 -2.76
C GLY A 191 -5.36 -22.23 -3.26
N GLY A 192 -5.91 -21.58 -4.28
CA GLY A 192 -7.18 -21.88 -4.91
C GLY A 192 -8.42 -21.46 -4.12
N ASN A 193 -8.27 -20.94 -2.90
CA ASN A 193 -9.41 -20.74 -1.98
C ASN A 193 -9.40 -19.42 -1.20
N VAL A 194 -8.25 -18.77 -1.02
CA VAL A 194 -8.17 -17.48 -0.33
C VAL A 194 -8.15 -16.38 -1.37
N GLN A 195 -9.12 -15.47 -1.33
CA GLN A 195 -9.17 -14.36 -2.28
C GLN A 195 -8.01 -13.39 -2.04
N MET A 196 -7.36 -12.98 -3.13
CA MET A 196 -6.40 -11.88 -3.13
C MET A 196 -7.10 -10.57 -3.41
N LYS A 197 -6.71 -9.52 -2.68
CA LYS A 197 -7.29 -8.18 -2.77
C LYS A 197 -6.18 -7.15 -2.89
N PHE A 198 -6.40 -6.15 -3.73
CA PHE A 198 -5.48 -5.04 -3.82
C PHE A 198 -5.36 -4.31 -2.47
N LEU A 199 -4.12 -4.07 -2.04
CA LEU A 199 -3.80 -3.38 -0.81
C LEU A 199 -3.28 -1.98 -1.09
N LEU A 200 -2.23 -1.89 -1.91
CA LEU A 200 -1.41 -0.69 -2.01
C LEU A 200 -0.70 -0.65 -3.36
N GLU A 201 -0.58 0.54 -3.94
CA GLU A 201 0.37 0.83 -5.02
C GLU A 201 1.38 1.89 -4.59
N VAL A 202 2.62 1.75 -5.06
CA VAL A 202 3.66 2.80 -4.99
C VAL A 202 3.92 3.30 -6.41
N VAL A 203 4.02 4.62 -6.56
CA VAL A 203 4.29 5.23 -7.87
C VAL A 203 5.65 4.79 -8.42
N PRO A 204 5.79 4.61 -9.75
CA PRO A 204 7.07 4.27 -10.36
C PRO A 204 8.10 5.38 -10.16
N ASN A 205 9.38 5.02 -10.20
CA ASN A 205 10.54 5.88 -10.05
C ASN A 205 10.55 6.70 -8.75
N PHE A 206 9.85 6.24 -7.71
CA PHE A 206 9.89 6.89 -6.41
C PHE A 206 11.30 6.83 -5.82
N GLN A 207 11.85 7.99 -5.46
CA GLN A 207 13.21 8.13 -4.96
C GLN A 207 13.21 8.15 -3.43
N PHE A 208 13.76 7.10 -2.82
CA PHE A 208 13.89 7.02 -1.37
C PHE A 208 15.16 7.75 -0.94
N LYS A 209 15.01 9.01 -0.55
CA LYS A 209 16.13 9.89 -0.18
C LYS A 209 17.01 9.27 0.90
N MET A 210 18.30 9.12 0.63
CA MET A 210 19.26 8.58 1.58
C MET A 210 19.58 9.56 2.71
N TYR A 211 19.97 9.04 3.87
CA TYR A 211 20.70 9.81 4.87
C TYR A 211 22.14 10.06 4.37
N ALA A 212 22.74 11.21 4.70
CA ALA A 212 24.03 11.62 4.11
C ALA A 212 25.20 10.65 4.39
N ALA A 213 25.11 9.85 5.46
CA ALA A 213 26.12 8.86 5.84
C ALA A 213 25.75 7.43 5.42
N ALA A 214 24.60 7.23 4.77
CA ALA A 214 24.16 5.90 4.34
C ALA A 214 25.05 5.38 3.21
N GLU A 215 25.39 4.10 3.26
CA GLU A 215 26.12 3.47 2.14
C GLU A 215 25.22 3.39 0.89
N PRO A 216 25.78 3.49 -0.33
CA PRO A 216 24.99 3.36 -1.55
C PRO A 216 24.30 2.00 -1.68
N GLN A 217 23.19 1.97 -2.42
CA GLN A 217 22.55 0.72 -2.81
C GLN A 217 23.45 -0.01 -3.81
N ILE A 218 23.64 -1.32 -3.62
CA ILE A 218 24.30 -2.16 -4.61
C ILE A 218 23.30 -2.47 -5.73
N GLU A 219 23.72 -2.20 -6.96
CA GLU A 219 22.98 -2.48 -8.20
C GLU A 219 23.85 -3.32 -9.15
N LEU A 220 23.28 -3.82 -10.24
CA LEU A 220 24.08 -4.48 -11.28
C LEU A 220 24.61 -3.44 -12.24
N GLY A 221 25.92 -3.43 -12.41
CA GLY A 221 26.58 -2.58 -13.39
C GLY A 221 26.36 -3.05 -14.82
N ILE A 222 26.91 -2.30 -15.78
CA ILE A 222 26.77 -2.57 -17.22
C ILE A 222 27.30 -3.96 -17.65
N MET A 223 28.21 -4.53 -16.86
CA MET A 223 28.78 -5.87 -17.09
C MET A 223 28.03 -6.97 -16.33
N GLY A 224 26.97 -6.63 -15.58
CA GLY A 224 26.25 -7.56 -14.71
C GLY A 224 26.90 -7.80 -13.34
N ASP A 225 28.04 -7.17 -13.05
CA ASP A 225 28.69 -7.26 -11.75
C ASP A 225 28.02 -6.34 -10.72
N PRO A 226 27.85 -6.76 -9.45
CA PRO A 226 27.32 -5.88 -8.40
C PRO A 226 28.27 -4.70 -8.11
N GLU A 227 27.76 -3.49 -8.17
CA GLU A 227 28.51 -2.25 -7.89
C GLU A 227 27.69 -1.25 -7.06
N PRO A 228 28.34 -0.36 -6.28
CA PRO A 228 27.64 0.70 -5.57
C PRO A 228 27.03 1.71 -6.54
N SER A 229 25.74 2.01 -6.37
CA SER A 229 25.05 2.99 -7.18
C SER A 229 25.63 4.39 -7.00
N PRO A 230 25.77 5.19 -8.07
CA PRO A 230 26.23 6.57 -7.97
C PRO A 230 25.10 7.53 -7.50
N LEU A 231 23.88 7.04 -7.32
CA LEU A 231 22.71 7.84 -6.98
C LEU A 231 22.65 8.16 -5.48
N ASP A 232 22.07 9.31 -5.12
CA ASP A 232 21.89 9.78 -3.74
C ASP A 232 20.53 9.38 -3.13
N TYR A 233 19.88 8.38 -3.73
CA TYR A 233 18.63 7.79 -3.30
C TYR A 233 18.65 6.28 -3.52
N TYR A 234 17.82 5.57 -2.75
CA TYR A 234 17.51 4.16 -3.03
C TYR A 234 16.29 4.02 -3.92
N GLN A 235 16.23 2.90 -4.61
CA GLN A 235 15.10 2.47 -5.40
C GLN A 235 14.58 1.13 -4.88
N LEU A 236 13.27 1.07 -4.65
CA LEU A 236 12.58 -0.17 -4.35
C LEU A 236 12.31 -0.91 -5.67
N PHE A 237 12.73 -2.17 -5.78
CA PHE A 237 12.54 -3.01 -6.98
C PHE A 237 12.91 -2.29 -8.28
N ILE A 238 14.13 -1.78 -8.36
CA ILE A 238 14.70 -1.03 -9.50
C ILE A 238 13.86 0.17 -9.98
N GLY A 239 13.00 0.70 -9.10
CA GLY A 239 12.16 1.86 -9.39
C GLY A 239 10.88 1.53 -10.16
N ASN A 240 10.50 0.25 -10.29
CA ASN A 240 9.26 -0.14 -10.95
C ASN A 240 8.03 0.36 -10.18
N ALA A 241 6.90 0.49 -10.90
CA ALA A 241 5.61 0.59 -10.22
C ALA A 241 5.37 -0.68 -9.42
N LEU A 242 4.92 -0.55 -8.18
CA LEU A 242 4.69 -1.67 -7.28
C LEU A 242 3.21 -1.78 -6.94
N TYR A 243 2.63 -2.97 -7.08
CA TYR A 243 1.26 -3.28 -6.70
C TYR A 243 1.26 -4.45 -5.72
N LEU A 244 0.67 -4.23 -4.55
CA LEU A 244 0.61 -5.22 -3.48
C LEU A 244 -0.79 -5.79 -3.34
N PHE A 245 -0.88 -7.11 -3.28
CA PHE A 245 -2.11 -7.85 -3.08
C PHE A 245 -2.03 -8.69 -1.80
N GLY A 246 -3.06 -8.61 -0.98
CA GLY A 246 -3.15 -9.29 0.31
C GLY A 246 -4.20 -10.38 0.34
N THR A 247 -3.98 -11.40 1.17
CA THR A 247 -5.00 -12.40 1.50
C THR A 247 -6.16 -11.77 2.28
N SER A 248 -7.40 -12.01 1.84
CA SER A 248 -8.59 -11.48 2.51
C SER A 248 -8.89 -12.16 3.84
N SER A 249 -8.48 -13.42 4.00
CA SER A 249 -8.69 -14.24 5.21
C SER A 249 -7.51 -15.17 5.48
N GLY A 250 -7.51 -15.81 6.65
CA GLY A 250 -6.45 -16.74 7.05
C GLY A 250 -5.12 -16.04 7.34
N ASP A 251 -4.02 -16.72 7.05
CA ASP A 251 -2.68 -16.19 7.23
C ASP A 251 -2.45 -14.99 6.30
N ARG A 252 -1.94 -13.90 6.87
CA ARG A 252 -1.67 -12.67 6.13
C ARG A 252 -0.43 -12.85 5.28
N ALA A 253 -0.61 -12.77 3.96
CA ALA A 253 0.45 -12.86 2.99
C ALA A 253 0.28 -11.79 1.93
N VAL A 254 1.40 -11.30 1.40
CA VAL A 254 1.45 -10.28 0.35
C VAL A 254 2.06 -10.89 -0.90
N TYR A 255 1.42 -10.68 -2.03
CA TYR A 255 2.00 -10.85 -3.37
C TYR A 255 2.32 -9.48 -3.96
N ALA A 256 3.50 -9.34 -4.53
CA ALA A 256 3.95 -8.14 -5.21
C ALA A 256 3.98 -8.35 -6.72
N VAL A 257 3.41 -7.40 -7.45
CA VAL A 257 3.50 -7.27 -8.91
C VAL A 257 4.28 -5.99 -9.19
N THR A 258 5.25 -6.07 -10.11
CA THR A 258 6.01 -4.88 -10.54
C THR A 258 5.86 -4.65 -12.04
N GLN A 259 5.66 -3.39 -12.46
CA GLN A 259 5.55 -3.01 -13.87
C GLN A 259 6.53 -1.87 -14.21
N VAL A 260 7.00 -1.87 -15.47
CA VAL A 260 7.95 -0.90 -16.05
C VAL A 260 7.25 -0.04 -17.07
#